data_AF-A0A2H0RSN9-F1
#
_entry.id   AF-A0A2H0RSN9-F1
#
_cell.length_a   1.000
_cell.length_b   1.000
_cell.length_c   1.000
_cell.angle_alpha   90.00
_cell.angle_beta   90.00
_cell.angle_gamma   90.00
#
_symmetry.space_group_name_H-M   'P 1'
#
loop_
_entity.id
_entity.type
_entity.pdbx_description
1 polymer ?
#
loop_
_entity_poly.entity_id
_entity_poly.type
_entity_poly.pdbx_seq_one_letter_code
_entity_poly.pdbx_strand_id
1 'polypeptide(L)'
;MRHHSFRSGFLLLDALVGITVFAFFVGIAGFSLLLSQQTAIRSGDRVRASMLSEQAIEAVRSVRDADFGNLAEGQYGVSIGTDGTWQLTGTGSLSEDGFVTSVQLQALDDDQFELTATTTWTFDTARFGSVILTAHLANWRKEKEIGNWAAPVLDGAFVDTSNPLFNAVTIMGEYAFVTSEISSGGAGLYVLDISNPALPIRVSDGFSLGVSGYELIVSGNVLFVLTGDDANEVRAYNISDPNLLSSDQLLGTYNIPGVGRARSLALFGTTLYVGAQESTTGAEFYALDVSAPAQISLMGFLDIEGGVLDVALYEGYAYLGSTQDVGELVVIDVFDPQDMVVMECGGCNLTDVPDGQAVGAFNGIVLLGRSIGDFIQELVLFSIAEGPAPAPPPQPKYYGVDANVNGLAWEPTGTYAFLATDDGDQELQVIDINRFQTDQFPRVASVDTTTGNGRSVTYDAFRDRVFLTTNGAVLLYAPGP
;
A
#
# COMPACT_ATOMS: atom_id res chain seq x y z
N MET A 1 67.57 12.95 -65.83
CA MET A 1 66.17 12.48 -65.72
C MET A 1 65.44 13.33 -64.71
N ARG A 2 64.27 13.81 -65.10
CA ARG A 2 63.13 14.39 -64.34
C ARG A 2 63.27 15.79 -63.68
N HIS A 3 62.36 16.65 -64.15
CA HIS A 3 62.00 18.02 -63.74
C HIS A 3 61.62 18.16 -62.26
N HIS A 4 61.81 19.36 -61.69
CA HIS A 4 60.72 20.05 -60.98
C HIS A 4 60.88 21.58 -61.05
N SER A 5 59.86 22.24 -61.61
CA SER A 5 59.72 23.69 -61.66
C SER A 5 59.36 24.23 -60.28
N PHE A 6 60.07 25.25 -59.79
CA PHE A 6 59.59 26.05 -58.66
C PHE A 6 58.37 26.87 -59.12
N ARG A 7 57.17 26.51 -58.65
CA ARG A 7 55.92 27.22 -58.92
C ARG A 7 55.64 28.22 -57.79
N SER A 8 55.81 29.51 -58.08
CA SER A 8 55.49 30.65 -57.19
C SER A 8 53.98 30.90 -56.99
N GLY A 9 53.10 30.06 -57.53
CA GLY A 9 51.65 30.13 -57.34
C GLY A 9 51.08 29.26 -56.20
N PHE A 10 51.91 28.44 -55.54
CA PHE A 10 51.44 27.46 -54.55
C PHE A 10 51.21 28.08 -53.15
N LEU A 11 52.05 29.03 -52.72
CA LEU A 11 51.92 29.71 -51.42
C LEU A 11 50.64 30.56 -51.29
N LEU A 12 50.20 31.21 -52.38
CA LEU A 12 48.97 31.98 -52.40
C LEU A 12 47.73 31.07 -52.33
N LEU A 13 47.78 29.91 -52.98
CA LEU A 13 46.69 28.93 -52.93
C LEU A 13 46.58 28.31 -51.52
N ASP A 14 47.70 27.91 -50.92
CA ASP A 14 47.71 27.35 -49.56
C ASP A 14 47.26 28.38 -48.51
N ALA A 15 47.68 29.64 -48.65
CA ALA A 15 47.20 30.72 -47.78
C ALA A 15 45.69 30.95 -47.95
N LEU A 16 45.18 30.90 -49.18
CA LEU A 16 43.76 31.10 -49.46
C LEU A 16 42.91 29.93 -48.96
N VAL A 17 43.35 28.68 -49.17
CA VAL A 17 42.70 27.49 -48.61
C VAL A 17 42.73 27.53 -47.07
N GLY A 18 43.87 27.89 -46.47
CA GLY A 18 44.01 28.04 -45.02
C GLY A 18 43.05 29.08 -44.43
N ILE A 19 42.93 30.25 -45.06
CA ILE A 19 41.97 31.30 -44.66
C ILE A 19 40.53 30.80 -44.83
N THR A 20 40.22 30.09 -45.91
CA THR A 20 38.86 29.61 -46.17
C THR A 20 38.44 28.56 -45.13
N VAL A 21 39.31 27.58 -44.85
CA VAL A 21 39.07 26.54 -43.84
C VAL A 21 38.98 27.16 -42.44
N PHE A 22 39.85 28.12 -42.11
CA PHE A 22 39.78 28.84 -40.84
C PHE A 22 38.48 29.63 -40.69
N ALA A 23 38.04 30.34 -41.74
CA ALA A 23 36.77 31.05 -41.74
C ALA A 23 35.57 30.11 -41.59
N PHE A 24 35.58 28.95 -42.26
CA PHE A 24 34.57 27.91 -42.06
C PHE A 24 34.59 27.38 -40.62
N PHE A 25 35.76 27.10 -40.06
CA PHE A 25 35.88 26.60 -38.70
C PHE A 25 35.39 27.61 -37.66
N VAL A 26 35.79 28.88 -37.77
CA VAL A 26 35.30 29.97 -36.90
C VAL A 26 33.80 30.17 -37.07
N GLY A 27 33.27 30.08 -38.29
CA GLY A 27 31.83 30.15 -38.56
C GLY A 27 31.05 29.01 -37.91
N ILE A 28 31.52 27.76 -38.06
CA ILE A 28 30.90 26.58 -37.44
C ILE A 28 30.98 26.67 -35.92
N ALA A 29 32.15 26.99 -35.36
CA ALA A 29 32.33 27.11 -33.92
C ALA A 29 31.46 28.23 -33.32
N GLY A 30 31.44 29.42 -33.94
CA GLY A 30 30.58 30.53 -33.52
C GLY A 30 29.10 30.20 -33.61
N PHE A 31 28.67 29.56 -34.69
CA PHE A 31 27.29 29.11 -34.85
C PHE A 31 26.90 28.04 -33.82
N SER A 32 27.77 27.07 -33.52
CA SER A 32 27.53 26.06 -32.49
C SER A 32 27.44 26.66 -31.08
N LEU A 33 28.23 27.69 -30.78
CA LEU A 33 28.18 28.39 -29.49
C LEU A 33 26.84 29.12 -29.33
N LEU A 34 26.38 29.81 -30.38
CA LEU A 34 25.09 30.49 -30.39
C LEU A 34 23.93 29.51 -30.20
N LEU A 35 23.95 28.36 -30.89
CA LEU A 35 22.95 27.31 -30.71
C LEU A 35 22.97 26.74 -29.29
N SER A 36 24.16 26.52 -28.73
CA SER A 36 24.33 26.04 -27.35
C SER A 36 23.75 27.03 -26.33
N GLN A 37 24.06 28.33 -26.47
CA GLN A 37 23.51 29.37 -25.59
C GLN A 37 21.97 29.47 -25.70
N GLN A 38 21.42 29.45 -26.91
CA GLN A 38 19.96 29.47 -27.11
C GLN A 38 19.27 28.26 -26.47
N THR A 39 19.90 27.08 -26.57
CA THR A 39 19.39 25.86 -25.95
C THR A 39 19.44 25.94 -24.43
N ALA A 40 20.55 26.44 -23.86
CA ALA A 40 20.70 26.63 -22.43
C ALA A 40 19.66 27.62 -21.85
N ILE A 41 19.41 28.74 -22.54
CA ILE A 41 18.38 29.71 -22.13
C ILE A 41 16.99 29.09 -22.15
N ARG A 42 16.62 28.41 -23.24
CA ARG A 42 15.31 27.74 -23.35
C ARG A 42 15.13 26.64 -22.31
N SER A 43 16.20 25.91 -22.00
CA SER A 43 16.20 24.93 -20.91
C SER A 43 15.97 25.61 -19.56
N GLY A 44 16.64 26.74 -19.31
CA GLY A 44 16.44 27.55 -18.12
C GLY A 44 15.01 28.07 -17.96
N ASP A 45 14.38 28.53 -19.06
CA ASP A 45 12.98 28.97 -19.05
C ASP A 45 12.03 27.86 -18.64
N ARG A 46 12.24 26.65 -19.16
CA ARG A 46 11.44 25.47 -18.81
C ARG A 46 11.60 25.10 -17.34
N VAL A 47 12.84 25.12 -16.82
CA VAL A 47 13.10 24.85 -15.40
C VAL A 47 12.40 25.90 -14.52
N ARG A 48 12.50 27.18 -14.86
CA ARG A 48 11.83 28.26 -14.14
C ARG A 48 10.31 28.12 -14.17
N ALA A 49 9.73 27.79 -15.33
CA ALA A 49 8.31 27.57 -15.47
C ALA A 49 7.82 26.34 -14.66
N SER A 50 8.60 25.26 -14.62
CA SER A 50 8.30 24.09 -13.77
C SER A 50 8.26 24.47 -12.30
N MET A 51 9.26 25.19 -11.81
CA MET A 51 9.30 25.66 -10.42
C MET A 51 8.10 26.56 -10.07
N LEU A 52 7.67 27.42 -10.99
CA LEU A 52 6.50 28.28 -10.78
C LEU A 52 5.19 27.49 -10.78
N SER A 53 5.06 26.48 -11.65
CA SER A 53 3.92 25.57 -11.66
C SER A 53 3.87 24.70 -10.39
N GLU A 54 5.00 24.18 -9.93
CA GLU A 54 5.12 23.44 -8.66
C GLU A 54 4.77 24.34 -7.47
N GLN A 55 5.30 25.57 -7.42
CA GLN A 55 4.96 26.54 -6.39
C GLN A 55 3.45 26.84 -6.37
N ALA A 56 2.81 26.94 -7.54
CA ALA A 56 1.37 27.15 -7.62
C ALA A 56 0.59 25.95 -7.11
N ILE A 57 1.03 24.72 -7.39
CA ILE A 57 0.44 23.51 -6.81
C ILE A 57 0.57 23.51 -5.28
N GLU A 58 1.75 23.83 -4.74
CA GLU A 58 1.95 23.93 -3.29
C GLU A 58 1.14 25.06 -2.65
N ALA A 59 0.95 26.17 -3.35
CA ALA A 59 0.08 27.25 -2.89
C ALA A 59 -1.38 26.78 -2.78
N VAL A 60 -1.89 26.04 -3.78
CA VAL A 60 -3.26 25.50 -3.70
C VAL A 60 -3.37 24.42 -2.61
N ARG A 61 -2.35 23.57 -2.44
CA ARG A 61 -2.29 22.61 -1.32
C ARG A 61 -2.32 23.31 0.03
N SER A 62 -1.61 24.43 0.17
CA SER A 62 -1.67 25.25 1.39
C SER A 62 -3.05 25.84 1.65
N VAL A 63 -3.77 26.27 0.61
CA VAL A 63 -5.16 26.78 0.73
C VAL A 63 -6.10 25.66 1.16
N ARG A 64 -6.00 24.50 0.50
CA ARG A 64 -6.71 23.25 0.84
C ARG A 64 -6.48 22.83 2.28
N ASP A 65 -5.22 22.88 2.73
CA ASP A 65 -4.81 22.49 4.07
C ASP A 65 -5.15 23.54 5.13
N ALA A 66 -5.58 24.75 4.74
CA ALA A 66 -6.18 25.68 5.70
C ALA A 66 -7.65 25.30 5.93
N ASP A 67 -8.40 25.09 4.84
CA ASP A 67 -9.76 24.56 4.83
C ASP A 67 -10.06 24.11 3.40
N PHE A 68 -10.54 22.87 3.21
CA PHE A 68 -10.91 22.37 1.89
C PHE A 68 -12.03 23.21 1.25
N GLY A 69 -12.92 23.80 2.07
CA GLY A 69 -13.98 24.69 1.62
C GLY A 69 -13.50 26.02 1.04
N ASN A 70 -12.21 26.34 1.14
CA ASN A 70 -11.61 27.49 0.44
C ASN A 70 -11.36 27.23 -1.05
N LEU A 71 -11.46 25.98 -1.50
CA LEU A 71 -11.36 25.63 -2.92
C LEU A 71 -12.72 25.77 -3.59
N ALA A 72 -12.70 26.34 -4.79
CA ALA A 72 -13.85 26.41 -5.67
C ALA A 72 -13.40 26.14 -7.10
N GLU A 73 -14.30 25.57 -7.91
CA GLU A 73 -14.04 25.37 -9.33
C GLU A 73 -13.82 26.71 -10.03
N GLY A 74 -12.73 26.80 -10.80
CA GLY A 74 -12.37 28.04 -11.48
C GLY A 74 -10.89 28.17 -11.81
N GLN A 75 -10.58 29.24 -12.53
CA GLN A 75 -9.21 29.61 -12.85
C GLN A 75 -8.74 30.71 -11.91
N TYR A 76 -7.57 30.51 -11.29
CA TYR A 76 -6.99 31.44 -10.32
C TYR A 76 -5.51 31.74 -10.60
N GLY A 77 -5.04 32.86 -10.08
CA GLY A 77 -3.63 33.07 -9.77
C GLY A 77 -3.35 32.69 -8.31
N VAL A 78 -2.06 32.62 -7.97
CA VAL A 78 -1.62 32.38 -6.58
C VAL A 78 -0.80 33.58 -6.09
N SER A 79 -1.02 33.97 -4.84
CA SER A 79 -0.27 35.06 -4.20
C SER A 79 -0.19 34.85 -2.70
N ILE A 80 0.75 35.51 -2.03
CA ILE A 80 0.83 35.53 -0.57
C ILE A 80 0.01 36.73 -0.07
N GLY A 81 -0.94 36.46 0.83
CA GLY A 81 -1.77 37.45 1.49
C GLY A 81 -1.00 38.30 2.51
N THR A 82 -1.63 39.33 3.04
CA THR A 82 -1.03 40.23 4.04
C THR A 82 -0.75 39.54 5.39
N ASP A 83 -1.41 38.43 5.62
CA ASP A 83 -1.26 37.52 6.77
C ASP A 83 -0.14 36.49 6.57
N GLY A 84 0.52 36.49 5.40
CA GLY A 84 1.60 35.55 5.08
C GLY A 84 1.12 34.18 4.60
N THR A 85 -0.18 33.99 4.35
CA THR A 85 -0.73 32.73 3.85
C THR A 85 -0.89 32.75 2.34
N TRP A 86 -0.89 31.59 1.69
CA TRP A 86 -1.24 31.49 0.27
C TRP A 86 -2.73 31.74 0.07
N GLN A 87 -3.06 32.47 -0.99
CA GLN A 87 -4.44 32.74 -1.39
C GLN A 87 -4.58 32.64 -2.92
N LEU A 88 -5.76 32.17 -3.35
CA LEU A 88 -6.19 32.15 -4.74
C LEU A 88 -6.74 33.54 -5.11
N THR A 89 -6.13 34.20 -6.10
CA THR A 89 -6.52 35.57 -6.49
C THR A 89 -6.45 35.78 -8.01
N GLY A 90 -7.39 36.56 -8.55
CA GLY A 90 -7.45 36.84 -9.99
C GLY A 90 -7.59 35.56 -10.83
N THR A 91 -7.12 35.58 -12.08
CA THR A 91 -7.13 34.43 -13.01
C THR A 91 -5.72 33.97 -13.41
N GLY A 92 -4.69 34.56 -12.80
CA GLY A 92 -3.28 34.27 -13.04
C GLY A 92 -2.36 35.24 -12.31
N SER A 93 -1.12 34.83 -12.06
CA SER A 93 -0.06 35.62 -11.47
C SER A 93 1.05 35.87 -12.49
N LEU A 94 1.49 37.13 -12.60
CA LEU A 94 2.63 37.53 -13.44
C LEU A 94 3.86 37.65 -12.55
N SER A 95 4.91 36.91 -12.88
CA SER A 95 6.21 37.03 -12.22
C SER A 95 6.99 38.24 -12.75
N GLU A 96 7.93 38.75 -11.96
CA GLU A 96 8.80 39.88 -12.36
C GLU A 96 9.61 39.58 -13.63
N ASP A 97 9.98 38.32 -13.82
CA ASP A 97 10.71 37.80 -14.97
C ASP A 97 9.80 37.45 -16.17
N GLY A 98 8.51 37.79 -16.14
CA GLY A 98 7.61 37.77 -17.29
C GLY A 98 6.88 36.45 -17.57
N PHE A 99 6.84 35.54 -16.59
CA PHE A 99 6.05 34.31 -16.68
C PHE A 99 4.64 34.55 -16.14
N VAL A 100 3.64 34.00 -16.81
CA VAL A 100 2.24 34.02 -16.37
C VAL A 100 1.86 32.63 -15.90
N THR A 101 1.52 32.49 -14.62
CA THR A 101 1.07 31.23 -14.01
C THR A 101 -0.40 31.31 -13.66
N SER A 102 -1.17 30.30 -14.04
CA SER A 102 -2.56 30.14 -13.61
C SER A 102 -2.80 28.71 -13.13
N VAL A 103 -3.72 28.56 -12.20
CA VAL A 103 -4.21 27.26 -11.73
C VAL A 103 -5.67 27.11 -12.12
N GLN A 104 -6.01 25.99 -12.72
CA GLN A 104 -7.40 25.60 -12.99
C GLN A 104 -7.79 24.52 -11.98
N LEU A 105 -8.80 24.79 -11.18
CA LEU A 105 -9.45 23.81 -10.32
C LEU A 105 -10.70 23.30 -11.02
N GLN A 106 -10.88 21.99 -11.07
CA GLN A 106 -12.06 21.30 -11.57
C GLN A 106 -12.54 20.31 -10.50
N ALA A 107 -13.78 20.43 -10.05
CA ALA A 107 -14.31 19.47 -9.07
C ALA A 107 -14.48 18.09 -9.74
N LEU A 108 -14.01 17.05 -9.07
CA LEU A 108 -14.24 15.66 -9.46
C LEU A 108 -15.44 15.09 -8.68
N ASP A 109 -15.51 15.42 -7.39
CA ASP A 109 -16.63 15.16 -6.48
C ASP A 109 -16.62 16.18 -5.32
N ASP A 110 -17.44 15.98 -4.29
CA ASP A 110 -17.55 16.89 -3.14
C ASP A 110 -16.26 17.00 -2.30
N ASP A 111 -15.35 16.03 -2.42
CA ASP A 111 -14.13 15.89 -1.63
C ASP A 111 -12.87 15.85 -2.51
N GLN A 112 -12.98 16.07 -3.83
CA GLN A 112 -11.86 15.99 -4.76
C GLN A 112 -11.86 17.08 -5.83
N PHE A 113 -10.67 17.62 -6.10
CA PHE A 113 -10.41 18.49 -7.24
C PHE A 113 -9.26 17.95 -8.10
N GLU A 114 -9.39 18.05 -9.41
CA GLU A 114 -8.25 18.08 -10.33
C GLU A 114 -7.72 19.51 -10.42
N LEU A 115 -6.41 19.65 -10.23
CA LEU A 115 -5.67 20.90 -10.29
C LEU A 115 -4.73 20.87 -11.49
N THR A 116 -4.91 21.79 -12.43
CA THR A 116 -3.98 22.00 -13.55
C THR A 116 -3.26 23.33 -13.40
N ALA A 117 -1.96 23.29 -13.08
CA ALA A 117 -1.10 24.47 -13.06
C ALA A 117 -0.46 24.68 -14.43
N THR A 118 -0.64 25.86 -15.01
CA THR A 118 -0.07 26.23 -16.31
C THR A 118 0.79 27.48 -16.15
N THR A 119 2.08 27.38 -16.46
CA THR A 119 2.98 28.53 -16.57
C THR A 119 3.35 28.74 -18.03
N THR A 120 3.11 29.95 -18.53
CA THR A 120 3.43 30.37 -19.91
C THR A 120 4.40 31.53 -19.93
N TRP A 121 5.22 31.62 -20.98
CA TRP A 121 6.09 32.77 -21.22
C TRP A 121 6.16 33.07 -22.71
N THR A 122 6.33 34.35 -23.04
CA THR A 122 6.55 34.82 -24.41
C THR A 122 7.45 36.04 -24.35
N PHE A 123 8.76 35.83 -24.50
CA PHE A 123 9.74 36.90 -24.49
C PHE A 123 9.96 37.52 -25.87
N ASP A 124 9.94 36.67 -26.91
CA ASP A 124 10.04 37.06 -28.31
C ASP A 124 9.48 35.95 -29.24
N THR A 125 9.60 36.11 -30.56
CA THR A 125 9.09 35.17 -31.57
C THR A 125 9.74 33.77 -31.54
N ALA A 126 10.89 33.60 -30.87
CA ALA A 126 11.66 32.37 -30.81
C ALA A 126 11.85 31.83 -29.37
N ARG A 127 11.46 32.59 -28.34
CA ARG A 127 11.58 32.24 -26.93
C ARG A 127 10.21 32.37 -26.23
N PHE A 128 9.36 31.39 -26.50
CA PHE A 128 8.05 31.22 -25.90
C PHE A 128 7.81 29.75 -25.55
N GLY A 129 6.87 29.49 -24.66
CA GLY A 129 6.51 28.13 -24.27
C GLY A 129 5.51 28.07 -23.14
N SER A 130 5.18 26.84 -22.75
CA SER A 130 4.34 26.53 -21.60
C SER A 130 4.85 25.29 -20.89
N VAL A 131 4.63 25.24 -19.58
CA VAL A 131 4.69 24.05 -18.74
C VAL A 131 3.31 23.85 -18.13
N ILE A 132 2.84 22.59 -18.14
CA ILE A 132 1.57 22.19 -17.55
C ILE A 132 1.87 21.04 -16.59
N LEU A 133 1.46 21.20 -15.34
CA LEU A 133 1.52 20.17 -14.31
C LEU A 133 0.10 19.91 -13.78
N THR A 134 -0.23 18.65 -13.54
CA THR A 134 -1.51 18.25 -12.95
C THR A 134 -1.31 17.61 -11.58
N ALA A 135 -2.27 17.81 -10.69
CA ALA A 135 -2.32 17.20 -9.37
C ALA A 135 -3.77 16.93 -8.97
N HIS A 136 -3.98 15.93 -8.11
CA HIS A 136 -5.28 15.70 -7.46
C HIS A 136 -5.22 16.22 -6.02
N LEU A 137 -6.29 16.86 -5.59
CA LEU A 137 -6.47 17.38 -4.24
C LEU A 137 -7.66 16.66 -3.61
N ALA A 138 -7.45 16.02 -2.47
CA ALA A 138 -8.51 15.37 -1.70
C ALA A 138 -8.76 16.12 -0.38
N ASN A 139 -10.00 16.07 0.13
CA ASN A 139 -10.39 16.54 1.45
C ASN A 139 -9.95 15.55 2.53
N TRP A 140 -8.64 15.37 2.64
CA TRP A 140 -8.02 14.30 3.44
C TRP A 140 -8.24 14.43 4.96
N ARG A 141 -8.69 15.60 5.44
CA ARG A 141 -9.01 15.85 6.85
C ARG A 141 -10.48 15.70 7.18
N LYS A 142 -11.34 15.39 6.20
CA LYS A 142 -12.75 15.17 6.45
C LYS A 142 -12.91 13.98 7.37
N GLU A 143 -13.34 14.24 8.59
CA GLU A 143 -13.71 13.21 9.54
C GLU A 143 -14.97 12.51 9.04
N LYS A 144 -14.94 11.17 9.03
CA LYS A 144 -16.09 10.32 8.74
C LYS A 144 -16.38 9.52 9.98
N GLU A 145 -17.59 9.68 10.50
CA GLU A 145 -18.11 8.83 11.57
C GLU A 145 -18.19 7.39 11.07
N ILE A 146 -17.70 6.46 11.88
CA ILE A 146 -17.93 5.03 11.67
C ILE A 146 -19.34 4.67 12.13
N GLY A 147 -19.96 3.72 11.46
CA GLY A 147 -21.27 3.23 11.83
C GLY A 147 -21.23 2.35 13.09
N ASN A 148 -22.42 2.04 13.59
CA ASN A 148 -22.57 1.17 14.75
C ASN A 148 -22.48 -0.31 14.36
N TRP A 149 -21.37 -0.95 14.72
CA TRP A 149 -21.12 -2.36 14.42
C TRP A 149 -21.76 -3.34 15.41
N ALA A 150 -22.58 -2.88 16.37
CA ALA A 150 -23.35 -3.77 17.25
C ALA A 150 -24.52 -4.50 16.55
N ALA A 151 -24.80 -4.21 15.27
CA ALA A 151 -25.82 -4.87 14.48
C ALA A 151 -25.45 -4.89 12.98
N PRO A 152 -24.39 -5.63 12.58
CA PRO A 152 -23.95 -5.67 11.20
C PRO A 152 -25.04 -6.23 10.29
N VAL A 153 -25.13 -5.70 9.08
CA VAL A 153 -26.07 -6.15 8.05
C VAL A 153 -25.32 -6.56 6.79
N LEU A 154 -25.76 -7.63 6.13
CA LEU A 154 -25.16 -8.05 4.86
C LEU A 154 -25.47 -6.98 3.80
N ASP A 155 -24.41 -6.37 3.26
CA ASP A 155 -24.49 -5.38 2.19
C ASP A 155 -24.45 -6.06 0.82
N GLY A 156 -23.53 -7.02 0.64
CA GLY A 156 -23.42 -7.81 -0.57
C GLY A 156 -22.55 -9.06 -0.40
N ALA A 157 -22.52 -9.89 -1.43
CA ALA A 157 -21.78 -11.15 -1.42
C ALA A 157 -21.34 -11.56 -2.83
N PHE A 158 -20.10 -12.03 -2.94
CA PHE A 158 -19.67 -12.87 -4.06
C PHE A 158 -19.64 -14.32 -3.59
N VAL A 159 -20.44 -15.19 -4.22
CA VAL A 159 -20.54 -16.60 -3.86
C VAL A 159 -20.08 -17.46 -5.02
N ASP A 160 -19.14 -18.36 -4.77
CA ASP A 160 -18.65 -19.33 -5.75
C ASP A 160 -19.10 -20.75 -5.38
N THR A 161 -19.85 -21.37 -6.29
CA THR A 161 -20.42 -22.71 -6.11
C THR A 161 -19.39 -23.83 -6.03
N SER A 162 -18.15 -23.58 -6.45
CA SER A 162 -17.05 -24.55 -6.35
C SER A 162 -16.49 -24.71 -4.94
N ASN A 163 -16.81 -23.78 -4.03
CA ASN A 163 -16.30 -23.73 -2.66
C ASN A 163 -14.75 -23.64 -2.62
N PRO A 164 -14.16 -22.60 -3.23
CA PRO A 164 -12.73 -22.54 -3.54
C PRO A 164 -11.82 -22.32 -2.33
N LEU A 165 -12.37 -22.25 -1.11
CA LEU A 165 -11.68 -21.92 0.13
C LEU A 165 -10.98 -20.57 0.04
N PHE A 166 -11.73 -19.47 0.14
CA PHE A 166 -11.14 -18.13 0.08
C PHE A 166 -10.28 -17.86 1.33
N ASN A 167 -9.00 -17.58 1.13
CA ASN A 167 -8.03 -17.52 2.23
C ASN A 167 -7.92 -16.12 2.84
N ALA A 168 -7.59 -15.11 2.02
CA ALA A 168 -7.42 -13.73 2.47
C ALA A 168 -8.04 -12.75 1.46
N VAL A 169 -8.27 -11.51 1.89
CA VAL A 169 -8.78 -10.42 1.06
C VAL A 169 -8.04 -9.11 1.35
N THR A 170 -7.77 -8.32 0.32
CA THR A 170 -7.31 -6.93 0.48
C THR A 170 -8.02 -6.03 -0.51
N ILE A 171 -8.08 -4.74 -0.21
CA ILE A 171 -8.84 -3.76 -0.98
C ILE A 171 -7.90 -2.69 -1.55
N MET A 172 -8.09 -2.36 -2.83
CA MET A 172 -7.48 -1.20 -3.47
C MET A 172 -8.54 -0.45 -4.28
N GLY A 173 -8.95 0.73 -3.80
CA GLY A 173 -9.95 1.54 -4.49
C GLY A 173 -11.27 0.78 -4.63
N GLU A 174 -11.70 0.52 -5.86
CA GLU A 174 -12.92 -0.22 -6.20
C GLU A 174 -12.71 -1.71 -6.44
N TYR A 175 -11.57 -2.27 -6.06
CA TYR A 175 -11.27 -3.68 -6.28
C TYR A 175 -10.92 -4.39 -4.98
N ALA A 176 -11.43 -5.61 -4.83
CA ALA A 176 -11.00 -6.56 -3.82
C ALA A 176 -10.22 -7.71 -4.47
N PHE A 177 -9.04 -8.01 -3.95
CA PHE A 177 -8.20 -9.13 -4.36
C PHE A 177 -8.35 -10.24 -3.33
N VAL A 178 -8.62 -11.46 -3.77
CA VAL A 178 -8.98 -12.56 -2.87
C VAL A 178 -8.23 -13.83 -3.24
N THR A 179 -7.46 -14.39 -2.31
CA THR A 179 -6.74 -15.65 -2.51
C THR A 179 -7.65 -16.86 -2.32
N SER A 180 -7.30 -17.98 -2.95
CA SER A 180 -8.08 -19.23 -2.86
C SER A 180 -7.22 -20.47 -3.09
N GLU A 181 -7.79 -21.63 -2.77
CA GLU A 181 -7.17 -22.95 -2.99
C GLU A 181 -7.48 -23.50 -4.39
N ILE A 182 -6.44 -23.81 -5.17
CA ILE A 182 -6.63 -24.46 -6.48
C ILE A 182 -7.11 -25.91 -6.33
N SER A 183 -6.68 -26.59 -5.27
CA SER A 183 -7.09 -27.97 -4.97
C SER A 183 -8.59 -28.11 -4.71
N SER A 184 -9.27 -27.00 -4.38
CA SER A 184 -10.71 -26.92 -4.14
C SER A 184 -11.48 -26.27 -5.30
N GLY A 185 -10.87 -26.19 -6.49
CA GLY A 185 -11.50 -25.61 -7.68
C GLY A 185 -11.39 -24.08 -7.79
N GLY A 186 -10.63 -23.43 -6.90
CA GLY A 186 -10.31 -22.02 -6.97
C GLY A 186 -9.33 -21.66 -8.08
N ALA A 187 -9.17 -20.35 -8.31
CA ALA A 187 -8.25 -19.80 -9.30
C ALA A 187 -6.88 -19.44 -8.70
N GLY A 188 -6.70 -19.58 -7.39
CA GLY A 188 -5.54 -19.06 -6.65
C GLY A 188 -5.69 -17.57 -6.30
N LEU A 189 -6.11 -16.74 -7.26
CA LEU A 189 -6.41 -15.31 -7.05
C LEU A 189 -7.65 -14.89 -7.83
N TYR A 190 -8.56 -14.20 -7.16
CA TYR A 190 -9.74 -13.55 -7.71
C TYR A 190 -9.56 -12.04 -7.65
N VAL A 191 -10.05 -11.34 -8.67
CA VAL A 191 -10.18 -9.88 -8.69
C VAL A 191 -11.66 -9.55 -8.80
N LEU A 192 -12.20 -8.94 -7.75
CA LEU A 192 -13.60 -8.53 -7.67
C LEU A 192 -13.69 -7.02 -7.81
N ASP A 193 -14.48 -6.55 -8.77
CA ASP A 193 -14.97 -5.18 -8.81
C ASP A 193 -16.06 -5.02 -7.74
N ILE A 194 -15.82 -4.08 -6.83
CA ILE A 194 -16.66 -3.71 -5.68
C ILE A 194 -17.13 -2.25 -5.76
N SER A 195 -17.13 -1.65 -6.96
CA SER A 195 -17.74 -0.34 -7.23
C SER A 195 -19.20 -0.28 -6.76
N ASN A 196 -19.91 -1.40 -6.87
CA ASN A 196 -21.18 -1.65 -6.19
C ASN A 196 -21.00 -2.72 -5.09
N PRO A 197 -20.89 -2.33 -3.81
CA PRO A 197 -20.72 -3.27 -2.70
C PRO A 197 -21.84 -4.31 -2.58
N ALA A 198 -23.06 -3.98 -3.04
CA ALA A 198 -24.19 -4.89 -2.98
C ALA A 198 -24.10 -6.02 -4.03
N LEU A 199 -23.30 -5.84 -5.08
CA LEU A 199 -23.14 -6.80 -6.17
C LEU A 199 -21.67 -6.84 -6.64
N PRO A 200 -20.75 -7.46 -5.88
CA PRO A 200 -19.38 -7.66 -6.33
C PRO A 200 -19.31 -8.57 -7.55
N ILE A 201 -18.46 -8.23 -8.53
CA ILE A 201 -18.35 -8.98 -9.80
C ILE A 201 -16.88 -9.35 -10.05
N ARG A 202 -16.61 -10.60 -10.43
CA ARG A 202 -15.27 -11.02 -10.87
C ARG A 202 -14.97 -10.47 -12.28
N VAL A 203 -13.90 -9.68 -12.42
CA VAL A 203 -13.53 -9.01 -13.69
C VAL A 203 -12.40 -9.68 -14.46
N SER A 204 -11.49 -10.37 -13.76
CA SER A 204 -10.35 -11.10 -14.35
C SER A 204 -10.60 -12.61 -14.30
N ASP A 205 -11.69 -13.06 -14.91
CA ASP A 205 -12.21 -14.43 -14.81
C ASP A 205 -11.33 -15.50 -15.48
N GLY A 206 -10.63 -15.13 -16.56
CA GLY A 206 -9.68 -15.99 -17.26
C GLY A 206 -8.31 -16.14 -16.59
N PHE A 207 -8.02 -15.37 -15.54
CA PHE A 207 -6.74 -15.44 -14.83
C PHE A 207 -6.77 -16.49 -13.71
N SER A 208 -5.66 -17.21 -13.58
CA SER A 208 -5.36 -18.10 -12.46
C SER A 208 -3.89 -18.00 -12.09
N LEU A 209 -3.58 -18.10 -10.80
CA LEU A 209 -2.19 -18.16 -10.31
C LEU A 209 -1.45 -19.44 -10.72
N GLY A 210 -2.18 -20.51 -11.06
CA GLY A 210 -1.63 -21.85 -11.30
C GLY A 210 -1.18 -22.59 -10.03
N VAL A 211 -1.21 -21.92 -8.87
CA VAL A 211 -0.99 -22.47 -7.52
C VAL A 211 -2.00 -21.84 -6.54
N SER A 212 -2.18 -22.45 -5.35
CA SER A 212 -2.97 -21.83 -4.28
C SER A 212 -2.35 -20.51 -3.83
N GLY A 213 -3.19 -19.53 -3.52
CA GLY A 213 -2.78 -18.30 -2.85
C GLY A 213 -3.15 -18.36 -1.38
N TYR A 214 -2.30 -17.87 -0.49
CA TYR A 214 -2.51 -17.93 0.97
C TYR A 214 -2.85 -16.54 1.51
N GLU A 215 -1.90 -15.62 1.49
CA GLU A 215 -2.11 -14.24 1.91
C GLU A 215 -1.73 -13.24 0.81
N LEU A 216 -2.14 -11.99 0.95
CA LEU A 216 -1.90 -10.94 -0.02
C LEU A 216 -1.91 -9.56 0.64
N ILE A 217 -1.12 -8.62 0.12
CA ILE A 217 -1.07 -7.22 0.59
C ILE A 217 -0.79 -6.28 -0.57
N VAL A 218 -1.34 -5.06 -0.51
CA VAL A 218 -1.16 -4.02 -1.55
C VAL A 218 -0.23 -2.92 -1.07
N SER A 219 0.67 -2.49 -1.96
CA SER A 219 1.49 -1.28 -1.82
C SER A 219 1.40 -0.43 -3.08
N GLY A 220 0.64 0.66 -3.02
CA GLY A 220 0.34 1.48 -4.20
C GLY A 220 -0.32 0.64 -5.30
N ASN A 221 0.33 0.54 -6.46
CA ASN A 221 -0.15 -0.24 -7.60
C ASN A 221 0.46 -1.65 -7.68
N VAL A 222 1.00 -2.18 -6.58
CA VAL A 222 1.59 -3.52 -6.54
C VAL A 222 0.87 -4.39 -5.54
N LEU A 223 0.47 -5.58 -6.00
CA LEU A 223 -0.08 -6.65 -5.18
C LEU A 223 1.03 -7.67 -4.91
N PHE A 224 1.35 -7.90 -3.64
CA PHE A 224 2.16 -9.03 -3.20
C PHE A 224 1.23 -10.16 -2.80
N VAL A 225 1.53 -11.37 -3.24
CA VAL A 225 0.74 -12.57 -2.97
C VAL A 225 1.67 -13.67 -2.48
N LEU A 226 1.34 -14.28 -1.35
CA LEU A 226 1.91 -15.55 -0.93
C LEU A 226 1.23 -16.71 -1.66
N THR A 227 2.04 -17.62 -2.18
CA THR A 227 1.57 -18.72 -2.99
C THR A 227 2.15 -20.05 -2.51
N GLY A 228 1.44 -21.14 -2.81
CA GLY A 228 1.92 -22.50 -2.62
C GLY A 228 2.94 -22.97 -3.66
N ASP A 229 3.64 -22.07 -4.34
CA ASP A 229 4.74 -22.42 -5.25
C ASP A 229 6.05 -22.49 -4.47
N ASP A 230 6.59 -23.69 -4.31
CA ASP A 230 7.83 -23.99 -3.58
C ASP A 230 9.09 -23.26 -4.10
N ALA A 231 9.02 -22.60 -5.26
CA ALA A 231 10.12 -21.82 -5.83
C ALA A 231 9.81 -20.32 -5.95
N ASN A 232 8.56 -19.89 -5.74
CA ASN A 232 8.11 -18.52 -5.96
C ASN A 232 7.01 -18.13 -4.97
N GLU A 233 7.25 -18.38 -3.69
CA GLU A 233 6.26 -18.20 -2.63
C GLU A 233 5.76 -16.76 -2.58
N VAL A 234 6.62 -15.75 -2.72
CA VAL A 234 6.20 -14.36 -2.85
C VAL A 234 6.15 -14.00 -4.33
N ARG A 235 4.99 -13.51 -4.81
CA ARG A 235 4.84 -12.97 -6.16
C ARG A 235 4.34 -11.53 -6.11
N ALA A 236 4.97 -10.64 -6.88
CA ALA A 236 4.56 -9.24 -7.01
C ALA A 236 3.91 -9.02 -8.37
N TYR A 237 2.69 -8.47 -8.39
CA TYR A 237 1.94 -8.17 -9.60
C TYR A 237 1.66 -6.68 -9.72
N ASN A 238 1.75 -6.14 -10.94
CA ASN A 238 1.25 -4.81 -11.24
C ASN A 238 -0.27 -4.83 -11.31
N ILE A 239 -0.91 -3.99 -10.49
CA ILE A 239 -2.37 -3.84 -10.43
C ILE A 239 -2.80 -2.42 -10.79
N SER A 240 -2.00 -1.67 -11.58
CA SER A 240 -2.40 -0.34 -12.07
C SER A 240 -3.72 -0.34 -12.85
N ASP A 241 -4.07 -1.46 -13.49
CA ASP A 241 -5.40 -1.73 -14.03
C ASP A 241 -5.83 -3.16 -13.63
N PRO A 242 -6.61 -3.31 -12.55
CA PRO A 242 -6.99 -4.62 -12.02
C PRO A 242 -7.81 -5.48 -12.99
N ASN A 243 -8.55 -4.88 -13.94
CA ASN A 243 -9.35 -5.61 -14.93
C ASN A 243 -8.50 -6.36 -15.95
N LEU A 244 -7.25 -5.96 -16.10
CA LEU A 244 -6.31 -6.54 -17.06
C LEU A 244 -5.30 -7.46 -16.39
N LEU A 245 -5.52 -7.81 -15.12
CA LEU A 245 -4.60 -8.67 -14.37
C LEU A 245 -4.45 -10.03 -15.06
N SER A 246 -3.21 -10.38 -15.40
CA SER A 246 -2.82 -11.64 -16.03
C SER A 246 -1.41 -12.04 -15.61
N SER A 247 -0.92 -13.17 -16.12
CA SER A 247 0.48 -13.60 -15.92
C SER A 247 1.49 -12.58 -16.44
N ASP A 248 1.11 -11.74 -17.41
CA ASP A 248 2.01 -10.73 -18.01
C ASP A 248 2.27 -9.55 -17.07
N GLN A 249 1.47 -9.39 -16.01
CA GLN A 249 1.66 -8.36 -15.01
C GLN A 249 2.54 -8.80 -13.82
N LEU A 250 3.09 -10.02 -13.86
CA LEU A 250 4.07 -10.46 -12.86
C LEU A 250 5.34 -9.62 -12.97
N LEU A 251 5.64 -8.88 -11.90
CA LEU A 251 6.82 -8.01 -11.80
C LEU A 251 8.05 -8.80 -11.34
N GLY A 252 7.89 -9.61 -10.31
CA GLY A 252 8.99 -10.34 -9.68
C GLY A 252 8.49 -11.41 -8.72
N THR A 253 9.40 -12.29 -8.34
CA THR A 253 9.16 -13.35 -7.37
C THR A 253 10.29 -13.44 -6.36
N TYR A 254 10.00 -14.02 -5.21
CA TYR A 254 11.00 -14.37 -4.21
C TYR A 254 10.66 -15.74 -3.61
N ASN A 255 11.69 -16.55 -3.38
CA ASN A 255 11.56 -17.86 -2.76
C ASN A 255 11.96 -17.78 -1.29
N ILE A 256 11.07 -18.14 -0.38
CA ILE A 256 11.45 -18.29 1.02
C ILE A 256 12.27 -19.59 1.12
N PRO A 257 13.42 -19.60 1.83
CA PRO A 257 14.19 -20.83 1.99
C PRO A 257 13.36 -21.98 2.60
N GLY A 258 13.22 -23.06 1.84
CA GLY A 258 12.43 -24.23 2.22
C GLY A 258 11.51 -24.66 1.09
N VAL A 259 10.42 -25.36 1.42
CA VAL A 259 9.42 -25.87 0.47
C VAL A 259 8.05 -25.43 0.96
N GLY A 260 7.46 -24.44 0.29
CA GLY A 260 6.06 -24.03 0.49
C GLY A 260 5.72 -23.60 1.92
N ARG A 261 6.61 -22.88 2.58
CA ARG A 261 6.53 -22.50 4.00
C ARG A 261 5.88 -21.15 4.26
N ALA A 262 5.89 -20.20 3.34
CA ALA A 262 5.37 -18.86 3.58
C ALA A 262 3.89 -18.87 3.96
N ARG A 263 3.51 -18.25 5.08
CA ARG A 263 2.12 -18.23 5.59
C ARG A 263 1.57 -16.85 5.77
N SER A 264 2.38 -15.89 6.24
CA SER A 264 1.90 -14.55 6.54
C SER A 264 2.72 -13.40 5.98
N LEU A 265 2.07 -12.25 5.78
CA LEU A 265 2.65 -11.01 5.28
C LEU A 265 2.31 -9.83 6.18
N ALA A 266 3.29 -8.97 6.40
CA ALA A 266 3.05 -7.60 6.82
C ALA A 266 3.96 -6.64 6.07
N LEU A 267 3.51 -5.40 5.87
CA LEU A 267 4.25 -4.40 5.10
C LEU A 267 4.39 -3.10 5.88
N PHE A 268 5.62 -2.59 5.95
CA PHE A 268 5.88 -1.22 6.41
C PHE A 268 6.78 -0.50 5.42
N GLY A 269 6.26 0.55 4.78
CA GLY A 269 6.97 1.27 3.73
C GLY A 269 7.36 0.35 2.57
N THR A 270 8.65 0.10 2.42
CA THR A 270 9.22 -0.79 1.38
C THR A 270 9.75 -2.12 1.94
N THR A 271 9.50 -2.42 3.21
CA THR A 271 9.91 -3.67 3.86
C THR A 271 8.71 -4.59 3.97
N LEU A 272 8.78 -5.74 3.29
CA LEU A 272 7.80 -6.81 3.37
C LEU A 272 8.31 -7.87 4.35
N TYR A 273 7.60 -8.06 5.46
CA TYR A 273 7.84 -9.12 6.42
C TYR A 273 7.06 -10.36 6.01
N VAL A 274 7.71 -11.52 6.10
CA VAL A 274 7.13 -12.81 5.72
C VAL A 274 7.29 -13.79 6.87
N GLY A 275 6.17 -14.28 7.39
CA GLY A 275 6.13 -15.40 8.32
C GLY A 275 6.11 -16.73 7.57
N ALA A 276 6.81 -17.73 8.12
CA ALA A 276 6.94 -19.05 7.53
C ALA A 276 6.65 -20.16 8.57
N GLN A 277 6.21 -21.31 8.08
CA GLN A 277 6.07 -22.52 8.89
C GLN A 277 7.41 -22.97 9.48
N GLU A 278 7.36 -23.58 10.66
CA GLU A 278 8.53 -24.13 11.35
C GLU A 278 9.38 -25.03 10.44
N SER A 279 10.70 -24.86 10.49
CA SER A 279 11.66 -25.73 9.84
C SER A 279 12.89 -25.95 10.70
N THR A 280 13.48 -27.12 10.57
CA THR A 280 14.76 -27.42 11.24
C THR A 280 15.97 -26.80 10.54
N THR A 281 15.79 -26.14 9.40
CA THR A 281 16.91 -25.70 8.53
C THR A 281 16.79 -24.30 7.97
N GLY A 282 15.67 -23.63 8.16
CA GLY A 282 15.46 -22.28 7.66
C GLY A 282 14.64 -21.49 8.64
N ALA A 283 14.95 -20.21 8.77
CA ALA A 283 14.24 -19.29 9.65
C ALA A 283 12.73 -19.22 9.38
N GLU A 284 12.00 -18.68 10.35
CA GLU A 284 10.53 -18.57 10.34
C GLU A 284 10.07 -17.14 10.10
N PHE A 285 10.95 -16.16 10.21
CA PHE A 285 10.62 -14.76 9.97
C PHE A 285 11.66 -14.08 9.06
N TYR A 286 11.18 -13.44 7.99
CA TYR A 286 12.03 -12.82 6.96
C TYR A 286 11.62 -11.37 6.74
N ALA A 287 12.59 -10.50 6.48
CA ALA A 287 12.37 -9.13 6.02
C ALA A 287 12.94 -8.96 4.61
N LEU A 288 12.12 -8.51 3.67
CA LEU A 288 12.44 -8.34 2.26
C LEU A 288 12.32 -6.88 1.84
N ASP A 289 13.29 -6.38 1.07
CA ASP A 289 13.19 -5.09 0.39
C ASP A 289 12.37 -5.27 -0.89
N VAL A 290 11.24 -4.55 -0.96
CA VAL A 290 10.32 -4.53 -2.09
C VAL A 290 10.21 -3.15 -2.73
N SER A 291 11.16 -2.24 -2.47
CA SER A 291 11.25 -0.91 -3.11
C SER A 291 11.31 -0.99 -4.63
N ALA A 292 11.90 -2.06 -5.17
CA ALA A 292 11.86 -2.44 -6.57
C ALA A 292 11.18 -3.82 -6.71
N PRO A 293 9.86 -3.88 -6.97
CA PRO A 293 9.10 -5.14 -6.98
C PRO A 293 9.55 -6.20 -8.00
N ALA A 294 10.29 -5.79 -9.03
CA ALA A 294 10.92 -6.70 -9.99
C ALA A 294 12.25 -7.31 -9.50
N GLN A 295 12.77 -6.83 -8.37
CA GLN A 295 14.04 -7.20 -7.76
C GLN A 295 13.90 -7.32 -6.24
N ILE A 296 12.98 -8.16 -5.79
CA ILE A 296 12.79 -8.44 -4.36
C ILE A 296 14.08 -9.03 -3.79
N SER A 297 14.56 -8.51 -2.66
CA SER A 297 15.81 -8.96 -2.04
C SER A 297 15.70 -9.11 -0.53
N LEU A 298 16.51 -9.99 0.04
CA LEU A 298 16.53 -10.25 1.49
C LEU A 298 17.27 -9.12 2.22
N MET A 299 16.63 -8.54 3.24
CA MET A 299 17.26 -7.62 4.18
C MET A 299 17.82 -8.36 5.40
N GLY A 300 16.99 -9.23 5.99
CA GLY A 300 17.32 -9.97 7.20
C GLY A 300 16.37 -11.14 7.41
N PHE A 301 16.72 -12.02 8.34
CA PHE A 301 15.89 -13.15 8.76
C PHE A 301 16.15 -13.44 10.23
N LEU A 302 15.17 -14.05 10.89
CA LEU A 302 15.26 -14.45 12.29
C LEU A 302 14.72 -15.86 12.46
N ASP A 303 15.58 -16.73 12.96
CA ASP A 303 15.28 -18.11 13.33
C ASP A 303 14.61 -18.09 14.70
N ILE A 304 13.36 -18.55 14.78
CA ILE A 304 12.57 -18.59 16.02
C ILE A 304 11.95 -19.97 16.19
N GLU A 305 11.53 -20.30 17.40
CA GLU A 305 10.83 -21.56 17.65
C GLU A 305 9.35 -21.43 17.24
N GLY A 306 8.83 -22.43 16.53
CA GLY A 306 7.45 -22.46 16.03
C GLY A 306 7.22 -21.66 14.74
N GLY A 307 6.21 -22.05 13.97
CA GLY A 307 5.86 -21.39 12.72
C GLY A 307 5.09 -20.10 12.96
N VAL A 308 5.26 -19.12 12.07
CA VAL A 308 4.56 -17.83 12.11
C VAL A 308 3.30 -17.91 11.25
N LEU A 309 2.14 -17.87 11.89
CA LEU A 309 0.84 -17.97 11.23
C LEU A 309 0.27 -16.61 10.82
N ASP A 310 0.57 -15.55 11.58
CA ASP A 310 0.11 -14.19 11.31
C ASP A 310 1.09 -13.15 11.88
N VAL A 311 1.13 -11.95 11.29
CA VAL A 311 2.08 -10.87 11.62
C VAL A 311 1.34 -9.53 11.69
N ALA A 312 1.40 -8.86 12.84
CA ALA A 312 0.93 -7.49 13.00
C ALA A 312 2.10 -6.54 13.34
N LEU A 313 2.17 -5.40 12.67
CA LEU A 313 3.19 -4.38 12.91
C LEU A 313 2.62 -3.22 13.71
N TYR A 314 3.34 -2.80 14.76
CA TYR A 314 2.97 -1.62 15.53
C TYR A 314 4.21 -0.98 16.16
N GLU A 315 4.38 0.33 15.94
CA GLU A 315 5.45 1.18 16.54
C GLU A 315 6.88 0.61 16.46
N GLY A 316 7.23 -0.08 15.37
CA GLY A 316 8.56 -0.66 15.17
C GLY A 316 8.74 -2.08 15.70
N TYR A 317 7.65 -2.72 16.15
CA TYR A 317 7.62 -4.10 16.59
C TYR A 317 6.73 -4.95 15.67
N ALA A 318 7.11 -6.22 15.51
CA ALA A 318 6.27 -7.25 14.92
C ALA A 318 5.74 -8.18 16.02
N TYR A 319 4.42 -8.33 16.05
CA TYR A 319 3.68 -9.24 16.90
C TYR A 319 3.27 -10.44 16.06
N LEU A 320 3.64 -11.63 16.49
CA LEU A 320 3.47 -12.85 15.72
C LEU A 320 2.51 -13.81 16.40
N GLY A 321 1.53 -14.33 15.66
CA GLY A 321 0.84 -15.56 16.04
C GLY A 321 1.74 -16.75 15.73
N SER A 322 2.03 -17.57 16.75
CA SER A 322 3.00 -18.67 16.66
C SER A 322 2.38 -20.03 17.00
N THR A 323 2.90 -21.08 16.36
CA THR A 323 2.57 -22.49 16.69
C THR A 323 3.40 -23.06 17.84
N GLN A 324 4.11 -22.22 18.60
CA GLN A 324 4.94 -22.68 19.70
C GLN A 324 4.10 -22.85 20.97
N ASP A 325 4.08 -24.07 21.54
CA ASP A 325 3.41 -24.45 22.81
C ASP A 325 3.80 -23.60 24.05
N VAL A 326 4.84 -22.78 23.94
CA VAL A 326 5.37 -21.96 25.04
C VAL A 326 5.54 -20.49 24.64
N GLY A 327 4.85 -20.05 23.58
CA GLY A 327 5.03 -18.75 22.98
C GLY A 327 4.02 -18.46 21.89
N GLU A 328 2.72 -18.51 22.19
CA GLU A 328 1.64 -18.33 21.20
C GLU A 328 1.64 -16.92 20.58
N LEU A 329 2.13 -15.93 21.35
CA LEU A 329 2.46 -14.60 20.86
C LEU A 329 3.97 -14.41 20.96
N VAL A 330 4.64 -14.06 19.87
CA VAL A 330 6.08 -13.71 19.86
C VAL A 330 6.22 -12.23 19.48
N VAL A 331 7.14 -11.50 20.13
CA VAL A 331 7.39 -10.07 19.85
C VAL A 331 8.82 -9.85 19.41
N ILE A 332 8.96 -9.26 18.23
CA ILE A 332 10.25 -8.97 17.58
C ILE A 332 10.40 -7.46 17.42
N ASP A 333 11.57 -6.94 17.80
CA ASP A 333 12.00 -5.60 17.40
C ASP A 333 12.41 -5.65 15.92
N VAL A 334 11.72 -4.86 15.10
CA VAL A 334 11.94 -4.78 13.65
C VAL A 334 12.35 -3.36 13.22
N PHE A 335 12.82 -2.53 14.16
CA PHE A 335 13.25 -1.16 13.88
C PHE A 335 14.40 -1.12 12.87
N ASP A 336 15.32 -2.10 12.94
CA ASP A 336 16.27 -2.39 11.87
C ASP A 336 15.95 -3.77 11.25
N PRO A 337 15.36 -3.82 10.04
CA PRO A 337 15.02 -5.08 9.39
C PRO A 337 16.23 -5.98 9.04
N GLN A 338 17.46 -5.47 9.13
CA GLN A 338 18.68 -6.26 8.92
C GLN A 338 19.19 -6.91 10.21
N ASP A 339 18.75 -6.41 11.37
CA ASP A 339 19.16 -6.86 12.71
C ASP A 339 17.93 -6.99 13.61
N MET A 340 16.99 -7.85 13.19
CA MET A 340 15.78 -8.14 13.95
C MET A 340 16.11 -8.97 15.20
N VAL A 341 15.48 -8.65 16.32
CA VAL A 341 15.77 -9.31 17.61
C VAL A 341 14.48 -9.68 18.34
N VAL A 342 14.42 -10.92 18.83
CA VAL A 342 13.36 -11.33 19.77
C VAL A 342 13.54 -10.55 21.07
N MET A 343 12.48 -9.88 21.54
CA MET A 343 12.54 -9.08 22.77
C MET A 343 12.94 -9.93 23.98
N GLU A 344 13.53 -9.34 25.04
CA GLU A 344 13.93 -10.11 26.24
C GLU A 344 12.74 -10.76 26.99
N CYS A 345 11.54 -10.19 26.85
CA CYS A 345 10.30 -10.82 27.31
C CYS A 345 9.65 -11.72 26.23
N GLY A 346 10.20 -11.73 25.01
CA GLY A 346 10.03 -12.70 23.92
C GLY A 346 8.66 -12.81 23.27
N GLY A 347 7.61 -12.45 23.99
CA GLY A 347 6.28 -12.95 23.68
C GLY A 347 5.44 -13.17 24.95
N CYS A 348 4.39 -13.96 24.81
CA CYS A 348 3.62 -14.47 25.93
C CYS A 348 3.46 -15.99 25.79
N ASN A 349 3.81 -16.70 26.87
CA ASN A 349 3.48 -18.10 27.07
C ASN A 349 2.16 -18.17 27.84
N LEU A 350 1.10 -18.63 27.20
CA LEU A 350 -0.20 -18.82 27.82
C LEU A 350 -0.23 -20.12 28.64
N THR A 351 -1.30 -20.34 29.40
CA THR A 351 -1.32 -21.45 30.36
C THR A 351 -1.52 -22.84 29.72
N ASP A 352 -1.81 -22.86 28.43
CA ASP A 352 -2.15 -23.98 27.59
C ASP A 352 -1.46 -23.86 26.23
N VAL A 353 -1.56 -24.90 25.40
CA VAL A 353 -0.79 -25.05 24.15
C VAL A 353 -1.49 -24.71 22.82
N PRO A 354 -2.75 -24.22 22.73
CA PRO A 354 -3.32 -23.83 21.44
C PRO A 354 -2.53 -22.73 20.71
N ASP A 355 -2.24 -22.96 19.42
CA ASP A 355 -1.50 -22.04 18.54
C ASP A 355 -2.14 -20.66 18.46
N GLY A 356 -1.30 -19.62 18.38
CA GLY A 356 -1.69 -18.27 17.99
C GLY A 356 -1.93 -18.20 16.48
N GLN A 357 -3.19 -18.11 16.06
CA GLN A 357 -3.57 -18.15 14.65
C GLN A 357 -3.66 -16.78 13.99
N ALA A 358 -4.16 -15.78 14.72
CA ALA A 358 -4.37 -14.43 14.20
C ALA A 358 -3.85 -13.42 15.21
N VAL A 359 -3.28 -12.32 14.74
CA VAL A 359 -2.77 -11.26 15.60
C VAL A 359 -3.10 -9.91 15.01
N GLY A 360 -3.44 -8.97 15.87
CA GLY A 360 -3.51 -7.57 15.47
C GLY A 360 -3.04 -6.67 16.58
N ALA A 361 -2.51 -5.51 16.20
CA ALA A 361 -2.02 -4.51 17.13
C ALA A 361 -2.56 -3.14 16.75
N PHE A 362 -3.20 -2.45 17.69
CA PHE A 362 -3.75 -1.13 17.48
C PHE A 362 -3.84 -0.35 18.78
N ASN A 363 -3.44 0.92 18.75
CA ASN A 363 -3.63 1.90 19.83
C ASN A 363 -3.25 1.38 21.23
N GLY A 364 -2.05 0.84 21.37
CA GLY A 364 -1.56 0.32 22.65
C GLY A 364 -2.16 -1.03 23.08
N ILE A 365 -2.81 -1.77 22.18
CA ILE A 365 -3.43 -3.08 22.44
C ILE A 365 -2.92 -4.09 21.42
N VAL A 366 -2.75 -5.34 21.85
CA VAL A 366 -2.60 -6.49 20.97
C VAL A 366 -3.74 -7.47 21.23
N LEU A 367 -4.41 -7.91 20.17
CA LEU A 367 -5.33 -9.04 20.20
C LEU A 367 -4.63 -10.25 19.59
N LEU A 368 -4.73 -11.39 20.28
CA LEU A 368 -4.32 -12.69 19.79
C LEU A 368 -5.55 -13.58 19.68
N GLY A 369 -5.85 -14.01 18.46
CA GLY A 369 -6.77 -15.10 18.16
C GLY A 369 -6.02 -16.42 18.17
N ARG A 370 -6.60 -17.45 18.78
CA ARG A 370 -5.99 -18.77 18.94
C ARG A 370 -6.85 -19.88 18.36
N SER A 371 -6.24 -21.04 18.21
CA SER A 371 -6.97 -22.28 17.97
C SER A 371 -7.85 -22.63 19.17
N ILE A 372 -8.95 -23.34 18.93
CA ILE A 372 -9.81 -23.86 19.99
C ILE A 372 -9.03 -24.80 20.91
N GLY A 373 -9.16 -24.59 22.21
CA GLY A 373 -8.45 -25.35 23.24
C GLY A 373 -9.36 -26.03 24.26
N ASP A 374 -8.75 -26.58 25.30
CA ASP A 374 -9.47 -27.14 26.46
C ASP A 374 -9.98 -26.04 27.42
N PHE A 375 -9.52 -24.79 27.24
CA PHE A 375 -9.88 -23.62 28.04
C PHE A 375 -10.53 -22.54 27.18
N ILE A 376 -11.41 -21.76 27.79
CA ILE A 376 -12.17 -20.67 27.17
C ILE A 376 -11.26 -19.43 27.02
N GLN A 377 -10.32 -19.47 26.07
CA GLN A 377 -9.24 -18.49 25.91
C GLN A 377 -8.84 -18.25 24.44
N GLU A 378 -9.75 -18.45 23.49
CA GLU A 378 -9.44 -18.34 22.05
C GLU A 378 -9.20 -16.90 21.60
N LEU A 379 -9.65 -15.91 22.37
CA LEU A 379 -9.30 -14.51 22.16
C LEU A 379 -8.65 -13.92 23.41
N VAL A 380 -7.45 -13.38 23.23
CA VAL A 380 -6.62 -12.82 24.29
C VAL A 380 -6.29 -11.37 23.99
N LEU A 381 -6.53 -10.48 24.94
CA LEU A 381 -6.21 -9.06 24.86
C LEU A 381 -5.04 -8.73 25.78
N PHE A 382 -3.98 -8.18 25.19
CA PHE A 382 -2.80 -7.67 25.88
C PHE A 382 -2.75 -6.14 25.80
N SER A 383 -2.31 -5.50 26.88
CA SER A 383 -1.96 -4.08 26.87
C SER A 383 -0.47 -3.92 26.58
N ILE A 384 -0.14 -3.03 25.64
CA ILE A 384 1.21 -2.62 25.27
C ILE A 384 1.41 -1.10 25.46
N ALA A 385 0.51 -0.44 26.20
CA ALA A 385 0.54 1.02 26.40
C ALA A 385 1.80 1.53 27.14
N GLU A 386 2.42 0.69 27.96
CA GLU A 386 3.62 1.03 28.76
C GLU A 386 4.90 0.43 28.17
N GLY A 387 4.80 -0.29 27.05
CA GLY A 387 5.93 -0.96 26.40
C GLY A 387 5.50 -2.09 25.48
N PRO A 388 6.39 -2.54 24.58
CA PRO A 388 6.05 -3.49 23.52
C PRO A 388 5.78 -4.91 24.03
N ALA A 389 6.28 -5.26 25.22
CA ALA A 389 6.07 -6.56 25.82
C ALA A 389 4.70 -6.60 26.53
N PRO A 390 3.87 -7.63 26.27
CA PRO A 390 2.65 -7.86 27.03
C PRO A 390 2.95 -7.91 28.54
N ALA A 391 2.35 -7.02 29.33
CA ALA A 391 2.65 -6.93 30.75
C ALA A 391 2.21 -8.20 31.53
N PRO A 392 2.99 -8.67 32.53
CA PRO A 392 2.59 -9.80 33.38
C PRO A 392 1.34 -9.46 34.23
N PRO A 393 0.73 -10.46 34.89
CA PRO A 393 -0.56 -10.37 35.56
C PRO A 393 -0.84 -9.06 36.33
N PRO A 394 -2.10 -8.57 36.27
CA PRO A 394 -3.27 -9.40 35.98
C PRO A 394 -3.64 -9.66 34.50
N GLN A 395 -2.84 -9.26 33.49
CA GLN A 395 -3.42 -8.77 32.24
C GLN A 395 -2.81 -9.37 30.96
N PRO A 396 -3.16 -10.62 30.64
CA PRO A 396 -4.11 -10.73 29.53
C PRO A 396 -5.56 -10.87 29.99
N LYS A 397 -6.47 -10.28 29.22
CA LYS A 397 -7.91 -10.53 29.35
C LYS A 397 -8.31 -11.59 28.33
N TYR A 398 -9.26 -12.43 28.72
CA TYR A 398 -9.67 -13.59 27.94
C TYR A 398 -11.13 -13.49 27.55
N TYR A 399 -11.42 -13.95 26.34
CA TYR A 399 -12.77 -14.14 25.85
C TYR A 399 -12.85 -15.49 25.13
N GLY A 400 -13.90 -16.24 25.45
CA GLY A 400 -14.21 -17.51 24.80
C GLY A 400 -14.91 -17.29 23.48
N VAL A 401 -14.30 -17.74 22.41
CA VAL A 401 -14.91 -17.69 21.08
C VAL A 401 -15.67 -18.99 20.79
N ASP A 402 -15.29 -20.08 21.46
CA ASP A 402 -15.79 -21.45 21.24
C ASP A 402 -15.46 -22.01 19.83
N ALA A 403 -14.50 -21.40 19.13
CA ALA A 403 -14.02 -21.76 17.79
C ALA A 403 -12.62 -21.20 17.53
N ASN A 404 -11.95 -21.65 16.46
CA ASN A 404 -10.69 -21.06 16.01
C ASN A 404 -10.92 -19.61 15.56
N VAL A 405 -10.01 -18.72 15.94
CA VAL A 405 -9.98 -17.34 15.46
C VAL A 405 -8.99 -17.25 14.30
N ASN A 406 -9.50 -17.35 13.08
CA ASN A 406 -8.67 -17.43 11.85
C ASN A 406 -8.21 -16.07 11.33
N GLY A 407 -8.86 -14.97 11.73
CA GLY A 407 -8.50 -13.64 11.27
C GLY A 407 -9.01 -12.53 12.16
N LEU A 408 -8.27 -11.42 12.18
CA LEU A 408 -8.57 -10.23 12.96
C LEU A 408 -8.52 -8.99 12.08
N ALA A 409 -9.52 -8.11 12.22
CA ALA A 409 -9.53 -6.79 11.62
C ALA A 409 -10.07 -5.75 12.59
N TRP A 410 -9.82 -4.48 12.32
CA TRP A 410 -10.09 -3.37 13.22
C TRP A 410 -10.62 -2.22 12.39
N GLU A 411 -11.57 -1.48 12.93
CA GLU A 411 -11.90 -0.18 12.35
C GLU A 411 -10.94 0.91 12.88
N PRO A 412 -10.73 2.03 12.14
CA PRO A 412 -9.71 3.05 12.42
C PRO A 412 -9.75 3.75 13.77
N THR A 413 -10.86 3.70 14.50
CA THR A 413 -10.98 4.28 15.84
C THR A 413 -10.59 3.30 16.95
N GLY A 414 -10.51 2.00 16.64
CA GLY A 414 -10.19 0.93 17.60
C GLY A 414 -11.30 0.62 18.61
N THR A 415 -12.52 1.13 18.39
CA THR A 415 -13.72 0.78 19.16
C THR A 415 -14.14 -0.66 18.89
N TYR A 416 -14.14 -1.08 17.62
CA TYR A 416 -14.54 -2.43 17.22
C TYR A 416 -13.40 -3.21 16.58
N ALA A 417 -13.26 -4.47 16.99
CA ALA A 417 -12.52 -5.49 16.27
C ALA A 417 -13.49 -6.54 15.70
N PHE A 418 -13.08 -7.15 14.60
CA PHE A 418 -13.83 -8.15 13.86
C PHE A 418 -13.03 -9.44 13.84
N LEU A 419 -13.72 -10.55 14.07
CA LEU A 419 -13.16 -11.89 14.08
C LEU A 419 -13.74 -12.68 12.92
N ALA A 420 -12.88 -13.32 12.13
CA ALA A 420 -13.28 -14.47 11.31
C ALA A 420 -13.09 -15.73 12.15
N THR A 421 -14.15 -16.52 12.31
CA THR A 421 -14.11 -17.76 13.11
C THR A 421 -14.60 -18.95 12.31
N ASP A 422 -14.20 -20.15 12.70
CA ASP A 422 -14.78 -21.39 12.19
C ASP A 422 -15.90 -21.96 13.06
N ASP A 423 -16.52 -21.11 13.88
CA ASP A 423 -17.77 -21.44 14.56
C ASP A 423 -18.84 -21.75 13.50
N GLY A 424 -19.66 -22.77 13.75
CA GLY A 424 -20.69 -23.22 12.82
C GLY A 424 -21.96 -22.37 12.81
N ASP A 425 -22.07 -21.35 13.68
CA ASP A 425 -23.15 -20.35 13.63
C ASP A 425 -22.69 -18.89 13.86
N GLN A 426 -21.38 -18.63 13.93
CA GLN A 426 -20.81 -17.32 14.27
C GLN A 426 -19.52 -16.99 13.50
N GLU A 427 -19.49 -17.21 12.18
CA GLU A 427 -18.29 -17.02 11.37
C GLU A 427 -17.76 -15.57 11.37
N LEU A 428 -18.63 -14.58 11.61
CA LEU A 428 -18.22 -13.21 11.97
C LEU A 428 -18.63 -12.91 13.40
N GLN A 429 -17.69 -12.45 14.23
CA GLN A 429 -18.00 -11.86 15.53
C GLN A 429 -17.47 -10.42 15.61
N VAL A 430 -18.23 -9.54 16.26
CA VAL A 430 -17.87 -8.13 16.51
C VAL A 430 -17.59 -7.94 17.99
N ILE A 431 -16.38 -7.45 18.29
CA ILE A 431 -15.85 -7.24 19.63
C ILE A 431 -15.76 -5.75 19.90
N ASP A 432 -16.42 -5.29 20.97
CA ASP A 432 -16.24 -3.95 21.52
C ASP A 432 -15.01 -3.96 22.45
N ILE A 433 -13.97 -3.25 22.04
CA ILE A 433 -12.68 -3.23 22.72
C ILE A 433 -12.78 -2.56 24.09
N ASN A 434 -13.60 -1.53 24.22
CA ASN A 434 -13.80 -0.85 25.51
C ASN A 434 -14.46 -1.79 26.52
N ARG A 435 -15.46 -2.57 26.09
CA ARG A 435 -16.06 -3.62 26.93
C ARG A 435 -15.03 -4.66 27.34
N PHE A 436 -14.21 -5.10 26.39
CA PHE A 436 -13.19 -6.09 26.67
C PHE A 436 -12.19 -5.57 27.71
N GLN A 437 -11.67 -4.35 27.53
CA GLN A 437 -10.75 -3.71 28.47
C GLN A 437 -11.38 -3.47 29.85
N THR A 438 -12.69 -3.34 29.96
CA THR A 438 -13.40 -3.10 31.23
C THR A 438 -14.02 -4.35 31.86
N ASP A 439 -13.58 -5.55 31.45
CA ASP A 439 -14.07 -6.85 31.95
C ASP A 439 -15.59 -7.06 31.76
N GLN A 440 -16.15 -6.40 30.76
CA GLN A 440 -17.52 -6.63 30.30
C GLN A 440 -17.53 -7.67 29.19
N PHE A 441 -18.68 -8.30 28.96
CA PHE A 441 -18.86 -9.23 27.84
C PHE A 441 -18.61 -8.48 26.52
N PRO A 442 -17.56 -8.84 25.74
CA PRO A 442 -17.04 -7.96 24.71
C PRO A 442 -17.73 -8.16 23.35
N ARG A 443 -18.27 -9.35 23.07
CA ARG A 443 -19.01 -9.60 21.83
C ARG A 443 -20.33 -8.83 21.82
N VAL A 444 -20.47 -7.90 20.87
CA VAL A 444 -21.67 -7.08 20.68
C VAL A 444 -22.57 -7.59 19.57
N ALA A 445 -22.00 -8.30 18.60
CA ALA A 445 -22.72 -8.92 17.50
C ALA A 445 -22.01 -10.19 17.02
N SER A 446 -22.77 -11.05 16.34
CA SER A 446 -22.25 -12.15 15.54
C SER A 446 -23.16 -12.36 14.32
N VAL A 447 -22.61 -12.99 13.29
CA VAL A 447 -23.35 -13.35 12.07
C VAL A 447 -23.05 -14.80 11.70
N ASP A 448 -24.13 -15.55 11.49
CA ASP A 448 -24.15 -16.90 10.90
C ASP A 448 -24.16 -16.80 9.37
N THR A 449 -23.29 -17.54 8.70
CA THR A 449 -23.31 -17.70 7.24
C THR A 449 -23.41 -19.15 6.79
N THR A 450 -24.17 -19.37 5.72
CA THR A 450 -24.28 -20.70 5.10
C THR A 450 -23.14 -21.04 4.14
N THR A 451 -22.07 -20.23 4.09
CA THR A 451 -20.98 -20.36 3.11
C THR A 451 -19.73 -21.06 3.67
N GLY A 452 -19.89 -21.70 4.83
CA GLY A 452 -18.83 -22.41 5.56
C GLY A 452 -17.98 -21.48 6.41
N ASN A 453 -16.98 -22.06 7.07
CA ASN A 453 -16.11 -21.43 8.06
C ASN A 453 -15.61 -20.04 7.62
N GLY A 454 -15.59 -19.08 8.53
CA GLY A 454 -14.89 -17.80 8.35
C GLY A 454 -13.38 -18.03 8.35
N ARG A 455 -12.69 -17.53 7.32
CA ARG A 455 -11.26 -17.82 7.06
C ARG A 455 -10.36 -16.60 7.25
N SER A 456 -10.83 -15.41 6.88
CA SER A 456 -10.13 -14.15 7.11
C SER A 456 -11.13 -13.00 7.11
N VAL A 457 -10.75 -11.89 7.73
CA VAL A 457 -11.55 -10.68 7.81
C VAL A 457 -10.67 -9.46 7.53
N THR A 458 -11.21 -8.47 6.84
CA THR A 458 -10.54 -7.19 6.58
C THR A 458 -11.54 -6.07 6.63
N TYR A 459 -11.11 -4.89 7.07
CA TYR A 459 -11.94 -3.71 7.15
C TYR A 459 -11.55 -2.67 6.09
N ASP A 460 -12.55 -2.19 5.34
CA ASP A 460 -12.41 -1.07 4.41
C ASP A 460 -12.92 0.21 5.07
N ALA A 461 -11.99 1.06 5.50
CA ALA A 461 -12.29 2.33 6.15
C ALA A 461 -12.97 3.35 5.23
N PHE A 462 -12.71 3.29 3.92
CA PHE A 462 -13.31 4.23 2.98
C PHE A 462 -14.81 3.96 2.85
N ARG A 463 -15.21 2.68 2.79
CA ARG A 463 -16.62 2.28 2.69
C ARG A 463 -17.30 2.06 4.03
N ASP A 464 -16.54 1.94 5.12
CA ASP A 464 -17.03 1.47 6.42
C ASP A 464 -17.71 0.10 6.25
N ARG A 465 -16.89 -0.86 5.81
CA ARG A 465 -17.32 -2.23 5.45
C ARG A 465 -16.35 -3.27 5.97
N VAL A 466 -16.90 -4.41 6.37
CA VAL A 466 -16.14 -5.60 6.74
C VAL A 466 -16.26 -6.62 5.62
N PHE A 467 -15.13 -7.10 5.14
CA PHE A 467 -15.03 -8.19 4.19
C PHE A 467 -14.70 -9.46 4.97
N LEU A 468 -15.58 -10.45 4.92
CA LEU A 468 -15.35 -11.79 5.47
C LEU A 468 -15.14 -12.76 4.31
N THR A 469 -14.01 -13.46 4.29
CA THR A 469 -13.82 -14.62 3.42
C THR A 469 -14.28 -15.88 4.14
N THR A 470 -14.90 -16.78 3.39
CA THR A 470 -15.37 -18.07 3.87
C THR A 470 -14.94 -19.17 2.90
N ASN A 471 -15.33 -20.41 3.17
CA ASN A 471 -15.06 -21.51 2.24
C ASN A 471 -15.60 -21.21 0.82
N GLY A 472 -16.81 -20.64 0.72
CA GLY A 472 -17.52 -20.48 -0.56
C GLY A 472 -17.84 -19.05 -0.98
N ALA A 473 -17.57 -18.04 -0.14
CA ALA A 473 -17.97 -16.67 -0.43
C ALA A 473 -17.03 -15.60 0.13
N VAL A 474 -17.12 -14.43 -0.47
CA VAL A 474 -16.61 -13.15 0.04
C VAL A 474 -17.83 -12.31 0.38
N LEU A 475 -18.06 -12.09 1.68
CA LEU A 475 -19.23 -11.42 2.22
C LEU A 475 -18.85 -10.00 2.64
N LEU A 476 -19.67 -9.02 2.27
CA LEU A 476 -19.49 -7.63 2.61
C LEU A 476 -20.58 -7.26 3.60
N TYR A 477 -20.18 -6.86 4.81
CA TYR A 477 -21.08 -6.36 5.84
C TYR A 477 -20.96 -4.85 5.96
N ALA A 478 -22.08 -4.21 6.27
CA ALA A 478 -22.19 -2.82 6.67
C ALA A 478 -22.51 -2.72 8.16
N PRO A 479 -22.17 -1.62 8.83
CA PRO A 479 -22.68 -1.34 10.16
C PRO A 479 -24.21 -1.20 10.13
N GLY A 480 -24.83 -1.40 11.29
CA GLY A 480 -26.26 -1.22 11.45
C GLY A 480 -26.70 0.25 11.32
N PRO A 481 -28.00 0.48 11.06
CA PRO A 481 -28.59 1.81 10.95
C PRO A 481 -28.59 2.62 12.26
#